data_AF-A0A0A2BVL1-F1
#
_entry.id   AF-A0A0A2BVL1-F1
#
_cell.length_a   1.000
_cell.length_b   1.000
_cell.length_c   1.000
_cell.angle_alpha   90.00
_cell.angle_beta   90.00
_cell.angle_gamma   90.00
#
_symmetry.space_group_name_H-M   'P 1'
#
loop_
_entity.id
_entity.type
_entity.pdbx_description
1 polymer ?
#
loop_
_entity_poly.entity_id
_entity_poly.type
_entity_poly.pdbx_seq_one_letter_code
_entity_poly.pdbx_strand_id
1 'polypeptide(L)'
;MFEFILGSHQFLGNHSFAEFLVGYIFGAALIVGAPTVFLLLVFISALMKTNGKMGGYKEYANYGKSSLNDCPPFILPDPTKTPASLNRN
;
A
#
# COMPACT_ATOMS: atom_id res chain seq x y z
N MET A 1 11.57 -35.12 17.23
CA MET A 1 11.13 -34.64 15.90
C MET A 1 10.23 -35.67 15.20
N PHE A 2 10.68 -36.92 14.99
CA PHE A 2 9.81 -37.99 14.44
C PHE A 2 8.62 -38.36 15.34
N GLU A 3 8.82 -38.39 16.67
CA GLU A 3 7.77 -38.55 17.69
C GLU A 3 6.66 -37.47 17.61
N PHE A 4 7.00 -36.24 17.20
CA PHE A 4 6.01 -35.19 16.99
C PHE A 4 5.21 -35.40 15.71
N ILE A 5 5.74 -36.12 14.72
CA ILE A 5 5.05 -36.36 13.45
C ILE A 5 4.16 -37.62 13.53
N LEU A 6 4.54 -38.60 14.36
CA LEU A 6 3.91 -39.94 14.45
C LEU A 6 3.17 -40.20 15.76
N GLY A 7 3.33 -39.34 16.77
CA GLY A 7 2.70 -39.49 18.08
C GLY A 7 1.22 -39.08 18.09
N SER A 8 0.42 -39.73 18.94
CA SER A 8 -0.97 -39.31 19.20
C SER A 8 -0.98 -37.97 19.90
N HIS A 9 -1.42 -36.94 19.19
CA HIS A 9 -1.45 -35.55 19.65
C HIS A 9 -2.58 -35.31 20.69
N GLN A 10 -2.49 -35.93 21.87
CA GLN A 10 -3.45 -35.73 22.97
C GLN A 10 -3.54 -34.27 23.45
N PHE A 11 -2.48 -33.48 23.27
CA PHE A 11 -2.46 -32.04 23.58
C PHE A 11 -3.29 -31.19 22.59
N LEU A 12 -3.57 -31.71 21.38
CA LEU A 12 -4.28 -30.99 20.32
C LEU A 12 -5.71 -31.49 20.06
N GLY A 13 -6.24 -32.35 20.94
CA GLY A 13 -7.62 -32.80 20.85
C GLY A 13 -7.89 -33.73 19.66
N ASN A 14 -7.21 -34.87 19.60
CA ASN A 14 -7.50 -35.97 18.66
C ASN A 14 -7.50 -35.62 17.14
N HIS A 15 -7.11 -34.42 16.75
CA HIS A 15 -7.02 -33.99 15.36
C HIS A 15 -5.80 -34.58 14.67
N SER A 16 -5.95 -34.88 13.37
CA SER A 16 -4.83 -35.32 12.54
C SER A 16 -3.81 -34.17 12.38
N PHE A 17 -2.53 -34.50 12.27
CA PHE A 17 -1.46 -33.53 12.00
C PHE A 17 -1.76 -32.63 10.80
N ALA A 18 -2.40 -33.19 9.76
CA ALA A 18 -2.79 -32.44 8.57
C ALA A 18 -3.84 -31.35 8.87
N GLU A 19 -4.82 -31.64 9.73
CA GLU A 19 -5.87 -30.67 10.11
C GLU A 19 -5.27 -29.51 10.89
N PHE A 20 -4.33 -29.80 11.79
CA PHE A 20 -3.62 -28.77 12.55
C PHE A 20 -2.78 -27.87 11.64
N LEU A 21 -2.03 -28.46 10.70
CA LEU A 21 -1.20 -27.69 9.76
C LEU A 21 -2.07 -26.76 8.91
N VAL A 22 -3.18 -27.26 8.39
CA VAL A 22 -4.12 -26.48 7.60
C VAL A 22 -4.73 -25.36 8.44
N GLY A 23 -5.22 -25.66 9.65
CA GLY A 23 -5.77 -24.67 10.58
C GLY A 23 -4.76 -23.59 10.98
N TYR A 24 -3.51 -23.98 11.21
CA TYR A 24 -2.42 -23.05 11.54
C TYR A 24 -2.09 -22.13 10.36
N ILE A 25 -2.02 -22.66 9.13
CA ILE A 25 -1.78 -21.86 7.93
C ILE A 25 -2.92 -20.86 7.69
N PHE A 26 -4.17 -21.29 7.80
CA PHE A 26 -5.32 -20.38 7.64
C PHE A 26 -5.41 -19.34 8.77
N GLY A 27 -5.12 -19.72 10.01
CA GLY A 27 -5.05 -18.79 11.13
C GLY A 27 -3.96 -17.73 10.93
N ALA A 28 -2.76 -18.16 10.54
CA ALA A 28 -1.65 -17.25 10.23
C ALA A 28 -1.99 -16.33 9.04
N ALA A 29 -2.59 -16.87 7.98
CA ALA A 29 -3.00 -16.11 6.80
C ALA A 29 -4.08 -15.07 7.12
N LEU A 30 -5.02 -15.36 8.03
CA LEU A 30 -6.05 -14.38 8.45
C LEU A 30 -5.45 -13.28 9.32
N ILE A 31 -4.59 -13.62 10.28
CA ILE A 31 -3.98 -12.66 11.21
C ILE A 31 -3.00 -11.74 10.47
N VAL A 32 -2.18 -12.27 9.56
CA VAL A 32 -1.16 -11.48 8.84
C VAL A 32 -1.71 -10.91 7.52
N GLY A 33 -2.56 -11.65 6.82
CA GLY A 33 -3.07 -11.26 5.51
C GLY A 33 -3.97 -10.03 5.55
N ALA A 34 -4.91 -9.97 6.50
CA ALA A 34 -5.81 -8.82 6.61
C ALA A 34 -5.09 -7.47 6.80
N PRO A 35 -4.16 -7.29 7.76
CA PRO A 35 -3.41 -6.05 7.90
C PRO A 35 -2.47 -5.78 6.72
N THR A 36 -1.91 -6.82 6.08
CA THR A 36 -1.04 -6.66 4.91
C THR A 36 -1.79 -6.08 3.71
N VAL A 37 -2.98 -6.61 3.40
CA VAL A 37 -3.82 -6.11 2.30
C VAL A 37 -4.28 -4.68 2.58
N PHE A 38 -4.69 -4.39 3.82
CA PHE A 38 -5.06 -3.04 4.23
C PHE A 38 -3.92 -2.05 4.02
N LEU A 39 -2.71 -2.40 4.47
CA LEU A 39 -1.52 -1.57 4.28
C LEU A 39 -1.25 -1.36 2.79
N LEU A 40 -1.26 -2.42 1.99
CA LEU A 40 -0.99 -2.31 0.55
C LEU A 40 -1.98 -1.37 -0.16
N LEU A 41 -3.27 -1.46 0.17
CA LEU A 41 -4.30 -0.57 -0.39
C LEU A 41 -4.10 0.90 0.00
N VAL A 42 -3.75 1.19 1.26
CA VAL A 42 -3.52 2.57 1.68
C VAL A 42 -2.24 3.13 1.04
N PHE A 43 -1.19 2.31 0.95
CA PHE A 43 0.10 2.73 0.41
C PHE A 43 0.11 2.87 -1.12
N ILE A 44 -0.77 2.19 -1.86
CA ILE A 44 -0.79 2.30 -3.32
C ILE A 44 -1.08 3.74 -3.79
N SER A 45 -1.97 4.44 -3.09
CA SER A 45 -2.28 5.85 -3.34
C SER A 45 -1.07 6.76 -3.11
N ALA A 46 -0.29 6.47 -2.06
CA ALA A 46 0.94 7.21 -1.78
C ALA A 46 2.02 6.95 -2.85
N LEU A 47 2.16 5.69 -3.31
CA LEU A 47 3.11 5.31 -4.35
C LEU A 47 2.78 5.94 -5.71
N MET A 48 1.51 6.08 -6.07
CA MET A 48 1.11 6.77 -7.29
C MET A 48 1.46 8.27 -7.24
N LYS A 49 1.33 8.90 -6.07
CA LYS A 49 1.64 10.33 -5.87
C LYS A 49 3.14 10.63 -5.93
N THR A 50 4.01 9.73 -5.46
CA THR A 50 5.47 9.92 -5.52
C THR A 50 6.00 9.72 -6.94
N ASN A 51 5.54 8.68 -7.65
CA ASN A 51 5.97 8.41 -9.02
C ASN A 51 5.49 9.49 -10.00
N GLY A 52 4.23 9.93 -9.91
CA GLY A 52 3.70 10.99 -10.78
C GLY A 52 4.39 12.33 -10.56
N LYS A 53 4.75 12.65 -9.31
CA LYS A 53 5.46 13.88 -8.98
C LYS A 53 6.93 13.85 -9.44
N MET A 54 7.59 12.68 -9.31
CA MET A 54 8.98 12.51 -9.77
C MET A 54 9.10 12.55 -11.29
N GLY A 55 8.12 11.99 -12.02
CA GLY A 55 7.99 12.14 -13.47
C GLY A 55 7.88 13.63 -13.84
N GLY A 56 6.87 14.31 -13.32
CA GLY A 56 6.61 15.72 -13.64
C GLY A 56 7.81 16.65 -13.39
N TYR A 57 8.61 16.41 -12.35
CA TYR A 57 9.86 17.16 -12.15
C TYR A 57 10.92 16.88 -13.21
N LYS A 58 11.06 15.62 -13.63
CA LYS A 58 12.00 15.24 -14.68
C LYS A 58 11.60 15.79 -16.04
N GLU A 59 10.30 15.78 -16.37
CA GLU A 59 9.78 16.41 -17.58
C GLU A 59 9.97 17.93 -17.56
N TYR A 60 9.72 18.59 -16.42
CA TYR A 60 9.98 20.03 -16.26
C TYR A 60 11.45 20.40 -16.45
N ALA A 61 12.37 19.61 -15.90
CA ALA A 61 13.81 19.85 -16.04
C ALA A 61 14.30 19.72 -17.50
N ASN A 62 13.74 18.79 -18.28
CA ASN A 62 14.15 18.56 -19.67
C ASN A 62 13.47 19.50 -20.67
N TYR A 63 12.18 19.79 -20.50
CA TYR A 63 11.37 20.50 -21.50
C TYR A 63 10.89 21.88 -21.06
N GLY A 64 11.19 22.29 -19.82
CA GLY A 64 10.77 23.57 -19.26
C GLY A 64 9.27 23.64 -18.96
N LYS A 65 8.75 24.87 -18.90
CA LYS A 65 7.35 25.12 -18.54
C LYS A 65 6.41 24.70 -19.69
N SER A 66 5.63 23.65 -19.45
CA SER A 66 4.59 23.15 -20.35
C SER A 66 3.20 23.26 -19.70
N SER A 67 2.16 23.34 -20.53
CA SER A 67 0.74 23.24 -20.09
C SER A 67 0.42 21.89 -19.43
N LEU A 68 1.24 20.86 -19.67
CA LEU A 68 1.18 19.56 -18.98
C LEU A 68 1.65 19.61 -17.52
N ASN A 69 2.41 20.64 -17.13
CA ASN A 69 2.87 20.83 -15.75
C ASN A 69 1.81 21.53 -14.88
N ASP A 70 0.72 21.99 -15.48
CA ASP A 70 -0.38 22.55 -14.73
C ASP A 70 -1.23 21.42 -14.13
N CYS A 71 -1.46 21.54 -12.82
CA CYS A 71 -2.38 20.69 -12.08
C CYS A 71 -3.73 20.66 -12.83
N PRO A 72 -4.33 19.49 -13.10
CA PRO A 72 -5.69 19.43 -13.63
C PRO A 72 -6.61 20.20 -12.66
N PRO A 73 -7.66 20.89 -13.14
CA PRO A 73 -8.52 21.68 -12.28
C PRO A 73 -9.15 20.77 -11.23
N PHE A 74 -8.57 20.77 -10.04
CA PHE A 74 -9.09 20.09 -8.86
C PHE A 74 -10.06 21.05 -8.17
N ILE A 75 -10.98 20.48 -7.40
CA ILE A 75 -12.02 21.21 -6.65
C ILE A 75 -11.44 22.29 -5.73
N LEU A 76 -10.18 22.18 -5.29
CA LEU A 76 -9.52 23.25 -4.52
C LEU A 76 -8.37 23.87 -5.34
N PRO A 77 -8.10 25.16 -5.16
CA PRO A 77 -6.94 25.79 -5.79
C PRO A 77 -5.63 25.18 -5.25
N ASP A 78 -4.62 25.09 -6.12
CA ASP A 78 -3.27 24.65 -5.76
C ASP A 78 -2.71 25.52 -4.61
N PRO A 79 -2.45 24.95 -3.41
CA PRO A 79 -1.99 25.74 -2.27
C PRO A 79 -0.57 26.29 -2.45
N THR A 80 0.16 25.87 -3.48
CA THR A 80 1.51 26.34 -3.78
C THR A 80 1.56 27.51 -4.77
N LYS A 81 0.43 27.83 -5.42
CA LYS A 81 0.31 28.96 -6.33
C LYS A 81 -0.46 30.09 -5.63
N THR A 82 0.22 31.18 -5.28
CA THR A 82 -0.46 32.41 -4.87
C THR A 82 -1.33 32.90 -6.04
N PRO A 83 -2.65 33.08 -5.86
CA PRO A 83 -3.49 33.57 -6.93
C PRO A 83 -2.98 34.93 -7.39
N ALA A 84 -2.91 35.15 -8.71
CA ALA A 84 -2.46 36.42 -9.29
C ALA A 84 -3.31 37.63 -8.86
N SER A 85 -4.48 37.41 -8.23
CA SER A 85 -5.29 38.46 -7.62
C SER A 85 -4.69 39.06 -6.33
N LEU A 86 -3.76 38.37 -5.66
CA LEU A 86 -3.07 38.85 -4.46
C LEU A 86 -1.80 39.67 -4.75
N ASN A 87 -1.36 39.73 -6.01
CA ASN A 87 -0.13 40.44 -6.43
C ASN A 87 -0.41 41.73 -7.22
N ARG A 88 -1.58 42.34 -7.01
CA ARG A 88 -1.92 43.67 -7.54
C ARG A 88 -1.97 44.66 -6.38
N ASN A 89 -0.80 45.20 -6.03
CA ASN A 89 -0.65 46.44 -5.27
C ASN A 89 -0.03 47.49 -6.21
#